data_AF-A0AAD3CZP1-F1
#
_entry.id   AF-A0AAD3CZP1-F1
#
_cell.length_a   1.000
_cell.length_b   1.000
_cell.length_c   1.000
_cell.angle_alpha   90.00
_cell.angle_beta   90.00
_cell.angle_gamma   90.00
#
_symmetry.space_group_name_H-M   'P 1'
#
loop_
_entity.id
_entity.type
_entity.pdbx_description
1 polymer ?
#
loop_
_entity_poly.entity_id
_entity_poly.type
_entity_poly.pdbx_seq_one_letter_code
_entity_poly.pdbx_strand_id
1 'polypeptide(L)'
;MSASSSQASKRPRVDRDNDAQHQSSTQPQKTTRGNRKTIFTVNDATELYNKSTRIFDETSELLDEARNICHKAGLTVDANILDASYQSPFLSTYPGSSSSNKPADGIVNNIENPMLNAYKPILSTTGGHSNTDHIIQVTGDYRADTIAEYKRRLKRRARAMKPEERGSDRWDLPRIQGSRRRRILREKDLPTAPPEPPPSGYVLFVAMMTCKIRHDRPNAHHDQIRVVKEISKIWKYAMTDADRDYYIDFAAQAKEEYDKQHEEFRATGSYKPSKIFTRLGNDANGPWVRIAHHEKNALEREISSYKNFKFPPRPEKAEKPAWVTKVELQVQRGSQQKRAREEKLKKERKQYLEKLKKESKQKMQRLTDGALTFYK
;
A
#
# COMPACT_ATOMS: atom_id res chain seq x y z
N MET A 1 -50.43 27.74 44.42
CA MET A 1 -50.44 28.98 43.63
C MET A 1 -49.03 29.58 43.64
N SER A 2 -48.26 29.40 42.57
CA SER A 2 -46.99 30.12 42.36
C SER A 2 -46.75 30.23 40.85
N ALA A 3 -46.85 31.43 40.29
CA ALA A 3 -46.61 31.67 38.87
C ALA A 3 -45.19 32.20 38.67
N SER A 4 -44.37 31.48 37.90
CA SER A 4 -43.01 31.88 37.55
C SER A 4 -42.98 32.61 36.21
N SER A 5 -42.89 33.94 36.22
CA SER A 5 -42.75 34.74 35.00
C SER A 5 -41.31 34.70 34.48
N SER A 6 -41.08 34.28 33.25
CA SER A 6 -39.79 34.42 32.57
C SER A 6 -39.79 35.67 31.66
N GLN A 7 -38.96 36.66 32.00
CA GLN A 7 -38.81 37.88 31.20
C GLN A 7 -37.94 37.64 29.95
N ALA A 8 -38.43 38.09 28.79
CA ALA A 8 -37.68 38.01 27.53
C ALA A 8 -36.70 39.19 27.39
N SER A 9 -35.39 38.89 27.41
CA SER A 9 -34.34 39.89 27.18
C SER A 9 -34.17 40.21 25.68
N LYS A 10 -34.51 41.43 25.28
CA LYS A 10 -34.22 41.97 23.95
C LYS A 10 -32.74 42.35 23.85
N ARG A 11 -32.00 41.71 22.94
CA ARG A 11 -30.64 42.16 22.57
C ARG A 11 -30.71 43.29 21.51
N PRO A 12 -29.83 44.30 21.57
CA PRO A 12 -29.81 45.38 20.59
C PRO A 12 -29.29 44.88 19.23
N ARG A 13 -29.84 45.48 18.16
CA ARG A 13 -29.43 45.28 16.78
C ARG A 13 -28.18 46.13 16.54
N VAL A 14 -27.07 45.50 16.19
CA VAL A 14 -25.85 46.21 15.75
C VAL A 14 -25.90 46.31 14.25
N ASP A 15 -26.21 47.50 13.74
CA ASP A 15 -26.06 47.79 12.32
C ASP A 15 -24.56 47.79 11.98
N ARG A 16 -24.23 47.14 10.86
CA ARG A 16 -22.84 46.91 10.45
C ARG A 16 -22.72 47.33 8.99
N ASP A 17 -22.35 48.59 8.81
CA ASP A 17 -22.01 49.13 7.49
C ASP A 17 -20.83 48.33 6.93
N ASN A 18 -21.03 47.76 5.75
CA ASN A 18 -20.01 46.99 5.02
C ASN A 18 -19.46 47.86 3.89
N ASP A 19 -18.31 48.49 4.15
CA ASP A 19 -17.54 49.17 3.12
C ASP A 19 -17.12 48.19 2.01
N ALA A 20 -17.50 48.51 0.78
CA ALA A 20 -17.21 47.70 -0.39
C ALA A 20 -15.77 47.87 -0.86
N GLN A 21 -14.82 47.15 -0.26
CA GLN A 21 -13.48 47.02 -0.83
C GLN A 21 -13.46 46.01 -1.99
N HIS A 22 -13.19 46.51 -3.19
CA HIS A 22 -12.91 45.69 -4.38
C HIS A 22 -11.67 44.81 -4.18
N GLN A 23 -11.86 43.53 -3.84
CA GLN A 23 -10.82 42.52 -3.96
C GLN A 23 -10.85 41.92 -5.37
N SER A 24 -9.82 42.21 -6.17
CA SER A 24 -9.60 41.64 -7.49
C SER A 24 -9.33 40.13 -7.38
N SER A 25 -10.34 39.33 -7.73
CA SER A 25 -10.27 37.86 -7.70
C SER A 25 -9.37 37.30 -8.82
N THR A 26 -8.06 37.28 -8.57
CA THR A 26 -7.11 36.58 -9.42
C THR A 26 -7.24 35.07 -9.18
N GLN A 27 -7.87 34.34 -10.10
CA GLN A 27 -8.03 32.90 -9.96
C GLN A 27 -6.69 32.16 -9.92
N PRO A 28 -6.45 31.27 -8.93
CA PRO A 28 -5.23 30.47 -8.91
C PRO A 28 -5.25 29.43 -10.03
N GLN A 29 -4.37 29.62 -11.03
CA GLN A 29 -4.18 28.64 -12.09
C GLN A 29 -3.70 27.31 -11.50
N LYS A 30 -4.37 26.22 -11.87
CA LYS A 30 -4.00 24.84 -11.48
C LYS A 30 -2.69 24.45 -12.13
N THR A 31 -1.58 24.71 -11.46
CA THR A 31 -0.26 24.23 -11.90
C THR A 31 -0.22 22.71 -11.80
N THR A 32 0.11 22.06 -12.91
CA THR A 32 0.35 20.61 -12.97
C THR A 32 1.45 20.21 -12.00
N ARG A 33 1.22 19.14 -11.22
CA ARG A 33 2.23 18.50 -10.35
C ARG A 33 3.37 17.90 -11.20
N GLY A 34 4.29 18.74 -11.65
CA GLY A 34 5.63 18.32 -12.00
C GLY A 34 6.41 18.01 -10.72
N ASN A 35 7.24 16.96 -10.76
CA ASN A 35 8.19 16.67 -9.68
C ASN A 35 9.22 17.81 -9.59
N ARG A 36 8.90 18.86 -8.84
CA ARG A 36 9.88 19.87 -8.44
C ARG A 36 10.89 19.17 -7.55
N LYS A 37 12.13 19.04 -8.04
CA LYS A 37 13.28 18.68 -7.20
C LYS A 37 13.34 19.71 -6.07
N THR A 38 13.13 19.28 -4.84
CA THR A 38 13.35 20.12 -3.66
C THR A 38 14.85 20.39 -3.57
N ILE A 39 15.24 21.62 -3.89
CA ILE A 39 16.63 22.08 -3.70
C ILE A 39 16.76 22.35 -2.22
N PHE A 40 17.42 21.43 -1.50
CA PHE A 40 17.77 21.66 -0.10
C PHE A 40 18.78 22.81 -0.02
N THR A 41 18.46 23.81 0.77
CA THR A 41 19.31 24.96 1.07
C THR A 41 20.24 24.64 2.25
N VAL A 42 21.27 25.48 2.44
CA VAL A 42 22.15 25.36 3.62
C VAL A 42 21.36 25.55 4.92
N ASN A 43 20.29 26.34 4.91
CA ASN A 43 19.42 26.54 6.07
C ASN A 43 18.60 25.29 6.41
N ASP A 44 18.12 24.54 5.42
CA ASP A 44 17.43 23.26 5.67
C ASP A 44 18.40 22.24 6.30
N ALA A 45 19.67 22.27 5.88
CA ALA A 45 20.71 21.42 6.45
C ALA A 45 21.07 21.79 7.90
N THR A 46 21.13 23.09 8.24
CA THR A 46 21.37 23.52 9.63
C THR A 46 20.17 23.28 10.53
N GLU A 47 18.94 23.41 10.02
CA GLU A 47 17.73 23.03 10.77
C GLU A 47 17.69 21.53 11.07
N LEU A 48 17.99 20.69 10.07
CA LEU A 48 18.09 19.24 10.25
C LEU A 48 19.21 18.85 11.23
N TYR A 49 20.37 19.52 11.16
CA TYR A 49 21.46 19.32 12.12
C TYR A 49 21.02 19.66 13.54
N ASN A 50 20.50 20.87 13.77
CA ASN A 50 20.02 21.31 15.09
C ASN A 50 18.92 20.40 15.65
N LYS A 51 18.02 19.89 14.78
CA LYS A 51 17.00 18.91 15.16
C LYS A 51 17.62 17.57 15.54
N SER A 52 18.65 17.11 14.82
CA SER A 52 19.36 15.87 15.15
C SER A 52 20.13 15.97 16.47
N THR A 53 20.72 17.13 16.78
CA THR A 53 21.39 17.40 18.07
C THR A 53 20.40 17.34 19.22
N ARG A 54 19.25 18.03 19.12
CA ARG A 54 18.21 17.97 20.17
C ARG A 54 17.72 16.55 20.45
N ILE A 55 17.48 15.77 19.39
CA ILE A 55 17.07 14.36 19.54
C ILE A 55 18.20 13.55 20.20
N PHE A 56 19.47 13.80 19.87
CA PHE A 56 20.61 13.15 20.51
C PHE A 56 20.64 13.48 22.02
N ASP A 57 20.52 14.75 22.39
CA ASP A 57 20.52 15.21 23.77
C ASP A 57 19.34 14.58 24.56
N GLU A 58 18.11 14.66 24.03
CA GLU A 58 16.91 14.00 24.58
C GLU A 58 17.12 12.48 24.78
N THR A 59 17.74 11.79 23.81
CA THR A 59 18.02 10.36 23.95
C THR A 59 19.15 10.04 24.93
N SER A 60 20.08 10.97 25.17
CA SER A 60 21.13 10.80 26.17
C SER A 60 20.56 10.90 27.58
N GLU A 61 19.66 11.87 27.84
CA GLU A 61 18.96 11.99 29.12
C GLU A 61 18.14 10.73 29.44
N LEU A 62 17.39 10.22 28.46
CA LEU A 62 16.64 8.95 28.60
C LEU A 62 17.56 7.74 28.82
N LEU A 63 18.75 7.72 28.23
CA LEU A 63 19.72 6.64 28.41
C LEU A 63 20.33 6.68 29.84
N ASP A 64 20.57 7.87 30.38
CA ASP A 64 21.04 8.05 31.76
C ASP A 64 19.94 7.78 32.80
N GLU A 65 18.66 8.09 32.50
CA GLU A 65 17.53 7.61 33.31
C GLU A 65 17.45 6.08 33.29
N ALA A 66 17.56 5.46 32.12
CA ALA A 66 17.56 4.00 31.98
C ALA A 66 18.75 3.34 32.71
N ARG A 67 19.95 3.94 32.66
CA ARG A 67 21.11 3.52 33.47
C ARG A 67 20.81 3.56 34.96
N ASN A 68 20.18 4.63 35.45
CA ASN A 68 19.81 4.76 36.86
C ASN A 68 18.77 3.72 37.30
N ILE A 69 17.78 3.40 36.45
CA ILE A 69 16.79 2.36 36.71
C ILE A 69 17.45 0.97 36.72
N CYS A 70 18.28 0.67 35.72
CA CYS A 70 19.02 -0.59 35.63
C CYS A 70 19.98 -0.77 36.82
N HIS A 71 20.71 0.26 37.22
CA HIS A 71 21.61 0.20 38.38
C HIS A 71 20.84 -0.12 39.67
N LYS A 72 19.66 0.48 39.88
CA LYS A 72 18.76 0.13 41.02
C LYS A 72 18.27 -1.32 40.97
N ALA A 73 18.20 -1.92 39.78
CA ALA A 73 17.85 -3.32 39.57
C ALA A 73 19.06 -4.28 39.54
N GLY A 74 20.30 -3.80 39.72
CA GLY A 74 21.51 -4.61 39.63
C GLY A 74 21.93 -4.99 38.20
N LEU A 75 21.47 -4.24 37.20
CA LEU A 75 21.73 -4.46 35.78
C LEU A 75 22.62 -3.35 35.21
N THR A 76 23.50 -3.69 34.25
CA THR A 76 24.35 -2.73 33.53
C THR A 76 23.85 -2.51 32.10
N VAL A 77 23.93 -1.27 31.61
CA VAL A 77 23.44 -0.88 30.27
C VAL A 77 24.56 -0.83 29.22
N ASP A 78 25.82 -0.75 29.65
CA ASP A 78 26.98 -0.55 28.78
C ASP A 78 27.43 -1.85 28.09
N ALA A 79 26.70 -2.25 27.04
CA ALA A 79 27.01 -3.42 26.23
C ALA A 79 28.14 -3.13 25.23
N ASN A 80 29.40 -3.36 25.64
CA ASN A 80 30.57 -3.30 24.76
C ASN A 80 30.58 -4.47 23.76
N ILE A 81 29.86 -4.32 22.64
CA ILE A 81 29.56 -5.40 21.66
C ILE A 81 30.76 -5.78 20.76
N LEU A 82 31.92 -5.11 20.87
CA LEU A 82 33.04 -5.21 19.92
C LEU A 82 34.36 -5.76 20.49
N ASP A 83 34.34 -6.50 21.60
CA ASP A 83 35.57 -7.07 22.18
C ASP A 83 36.08 -8.34 21.45
N ALA A 84 37.41 -8.53 21.46
CA ALA A 84 38.24 -9.14 20.41
C ALA A 84 38.08 -10.65 20.13
N SER A 85 37.10 -11.33 20.73
CA SER A 85 36.86 -12.78 20.63
C SER A 85 36.49 -13.31 19.23
N TYR A 86 36.31 -12.43 18.23
CA TYR A 86 35.87 -12.82 16.89
C TYR A 86 36.99 -13.23 15.93
N GLN A 87 38.25 -12.95 16.24
CA GLN A 87 39.40 -13.41 15.46
C GLN A 87 40.07 -14.60 16.16
N SER A 88 39.80 -15.82 15.70
CA SER A 88 40.71 -16.95 15.96
C SER A 88 40.69 -17.97 14.80
N PRO A 89 41.86 -18.49 14.38
CA PRO A 89 42.01 -19.53 13.37
C PRO A 89 42.08 -20.92 14.01
N PHE A 90 41.61 -21.98 13.33
CA PHE A 90 42.36 -23.24 13.16
C PHE A 90 41.64 -24.27 12.26
N LEU A 91 42.44 -25.07 11.55
CA LEU A 91 42.09 -26.33 10.91
C LEU A 91 43.31 -27.26 11.11
N SER A 92 43.22 -28.34 11.92
CA SER A 92 43.97 -29.59 11.70
C SER A 92 43.62 -30.73 12.70
N THR A 93 42.96 -31.76 12.18
CA THR A 93 43.32 -33.21 12.19
C THR A 93 43.88 -33.98 13.43
N TYR A 94 43.02 -34.86 13.97
CA TYR A 94 43.14 -36.28 14.48
C TYR A 94 44.15 -36.80 15.57
N PRO A 95 43.88 -37.98 16.23
CA PRO A 95 44.51 -38.51 17.47
C PRO A 95 45.03 -39.98 17.44
N GLY A 96 45.48 -40.51 18.60
CA GLY A 96 45.61 -41.95 18.91
C GLY A 96 45.39 -42.27 20.42
N SER A 97 45.03 -43.51 20.78
CA SER A 97 44.58 -43.92 22.14
C SER A 97 44.96 -45.38 22.52
N SER A 98 45.33 -45.66 23.79
CA SER A 98 45.32 -46.97 24.52
C SER A 98 46.01 -46.89 25.91
N SER A 99 45.98 -47.84 26.87
CA SER A 99 44.91 -48.76 27.37
C SER A 99 45.39 -49.63 28.56
N SER A 100 44.58 -49.83 29.62
CA SER A 100 44.77 -50.78 30.78
C SER A 100 45.95 -50.48 31.76
N ASN A 101 46.04 -50.91 33.03
CA ASN A 101 45.37 -51.98 33.82
C ASN A 101 45.52 -51.78 35.36
N LYS A 102 44.52 -52.20 36.16
CA LYS A 102 44.58 -52.64 37.60
C LYS A 102 44.92 -51.64 38.76
N PRO A 103 44.65 -52.00 40.05
CA PRO A 103 44.33 -51.02 41.11
C PRO A 103 45.36 -50.91 42.25
N ALA A 104 45.39 -49.75 42.92
CA ALA A 104 45.61 -49.56 44.36
C ALA A 104 45.55 -48.06 44.73
N ASP A 105 45.33 -47.78 46.02
CA ASP A 105 45.36 -46.45 46.64
C ASP A 105 46.61 -45.63 46.32
N GLY A 106 46.46 -44.35 46.02
CA GLY A 106 47.59 -43.47 45.72
C GLY A 106 47.20 -42.05 45.30
N ILE A 107 46.95 -41.17 46.26
CA ILE A 107 46.88 -39.72 46.02
C ILE A 107 48.29 -39.22 45.72
N VAL A 108 48.53 -38.66 44.52
CA VAL A 108 49.27 -37.40 44.25
C VAL A 108 49.03 -37.01 42.78
N ASN A 109 48.62 -35.76 42.54
CA ASN A 109 48.50 -35.20 41.19
C ASN A 109 49.86 -34.66 40.72
N ASN A 110 50.29 -35.00 39.51
CA ASN A 110 51.19 -34.14 38.75
C ASN A 110 51.19 -34.43 37.23
N ILE A 111 51.69 -33.45 36.47
CA ILE A 111 52.17 -33.54 35.08
C ILE A 111 51.10 -33.56 33.97
N GLU A 112 51.08 -32.43 33.25
CA GLU A 112 51.17 -32.24 31.79
C GLU A 112 50.55 -33.22 30.78
N ASN A 113 50.14 -32.62 29.64
CA ASN A 113 50.14 -33.21 28.29
C ASN A 113 49.13 -34.37 28.07
N PRO A 114 49.03 -34.89 26.83
CA PRO A 114 48.73 -34.15 25.60
C PRO A 114 47.50 -34.77 24.88
N MET A 115 47.14 -34.21 23.72
CA MET A 115 46.16 -34.77 22.77
C MET A 115 44.75 -34.99 23.34
N LEU A 116 43.86 -34.01 23.23
CA LEU A 116 43.09 -33.77 21.99
C LEU A 116 42.66 -35.07 21.26
N ASN A 117 41.34 -35.21 21.12
CA ASN A 117 40.64 -35.64 19.89
C ASN A 117 39.93 -37.02 19.87
N ALA A 118 39.73 -37.69 21.02
CA ALA A 118 38.97 -38.96 21.08
C ALA A 118 37.42 -38.84 21.05
N TYR A 119 36.85 -37.63 21.17
CA TYR A 119 35.39 -37.45 21.21
C TYR A 119 34.79 -37.36 19.81
N LYS A 120 33.97 -38.34 19.42
CA LYS A 120 33.10 -38.23 18.24
C LYS A 120 32.19 -37.00 18.43
N PRO A 121 32.18 -36.01 17.51
CA PRO A 121 31.35 -34.83 17.66
C PRO A 121 29.87 -35.24 17.72
N ILE A 122 29.22 -34.92 18.83
CA ILE A 122 27.81 -35.22 19.01
C ILE A 122 27.03 -34.19 18.19
N LEU A 123 26.32 -34.67 17.16
CA LEU A 123 25.40 -33.85 16.38
C LEU A 123 24.15 -33.60 17.21
N SER A 124 24.17 -32.54 18.01
CA SER A 124 23.01 -32.11 18.77
C SER A 124 22.10 -31.28 17.86
N THR A 125 20.85 -31.72 17.69
CA THR A 125 19.82 -30.92 17.04
C THR A 125 19.25 -29.94 18.05
N THR A 126 19.64 -28.67 17.97
CA THR A 126 18.87 -27.62 18.65
C THR A 126 17.49 -27.56 17.99
N GLY A 127 16.40 -27.72 18.77
CA GLY A 127 15.02 -27.77 18.28
C GLY A 127 14.45 -26.47 17.70
N GLY A 128 15.22 -25.77 16.87
CA GLY A 128 14.92 -24.46 16.30
C GLY A 128 14.55 -24.52 14.82
N HIS A 129 13.55 -23.73 14.42
CA HIS A 129 12.90 -23.79 13.12
C HIS A 129 13.71 -23.10 12.00
N SER A 130 14.86 -23.66 11.62
CA SER A 130 15.62 -23.28 10.42
C SER A 130 16.10 -24.51 9.66
N ASN A 131 15.59 -24.71 8.44
CA ASN A 131 15.83 -25.93 7.66
C ASN A 131 17.31 -26.17 7.27
N THR A 132 18.19 -25.19 7.43
CA THR A 132 19.62 -25.27 7.06
C THR A 132 20.60 -25.10 8.22
N ASP A 133 20.14 -24.87 9.46
CA ASP A 133 21.01 -24.40 10.56
C ASP A 133 20.68 -25.02 11.93
N HIS A 134 20.00 -26.18 11.94
CA HIS A 134 19.53 -26.89 13.14
C HIS A 134 20.49 -27.99 13.66
N ILE A 135 21.45 -28.43 12.84
CA ILE A 135 22.46 -29.42 13.25
C ILE A 135 23.67 -28.67 13.84
N ILE A 136 23.90 -28.86 15.14
CA ILE A 136 25.04 -28.30 15.85
C ILE A 136 26.03 -29.41 16.17
N GLN A 137 27.24 -29.32 15.59
CA GLN A 137 28.39 -30.04 16.14
C GLN A 137 28.69 -29.47 17.53
N VAL A 138 28.57 -30.32 18.53
CA VAL A 138 28.96 -30.06 19.93
C VAL A 138 30.26 -30.82 20.18
N THR A 139 31.27 -30.09 20.62
CA THR A 139 32.64 -30.59 20.84
C THR A 139 32.79 -31.19 22.24
N GLY A 140 31.95 -30.74 23.18
CA GLY A 140 31.98 -31.13 24.60
C GLY A 140 32.61 -30.05 25.48
N ASP A 141 33.56 -29.28 24.93
CA ASP A 141 34.16 -28.13 25.58
C ASP A 141 33.21 -26.92 25.55
N TYR A 142 32.50 -26.70 26.66
CA TYR A 142 31.48 -25.64 26.80
C TYR A 142 31.93 -24.25 26.31
N ARG A 143 33.18 -23.85 26.55
CA ARG A 143 33.72 -22.56 26.07
C ARG A 143 33.84 -22.51 24.54
N ALA A 144 34.33 -23.58 23.91
CA ALA A 144 34.47 -23.64 22.46
C ALA A 144 33.10 -23.66 21.76
N ASP A 145 32.17 -24.46 22.29
CA ASP A 145 30.81 -24.57 21.75
C ASP A 145 30.02 -23.26 21.90
N THR A 146 30.19 -22.54 23.03
CA THR A 146 29.60 -21.20 23.24
C THR A 146 30.14 -20.17 22.22
N ILE A 147 31.46 -20.14 21.98
CA ILE A 147 32.07 -19.25 20.96
C ILE A 147 31.57 -19.61 19.55
N ALA A 148 31.39 -20.91 19.25
CA ALA A 148 30.85 -21.37 17.98
C ALA A 148 29.36 -21.04 17.79
N GLU A 149 28.56 -20.99 18.86
CA GLU A 149 27.18 -20.51 18.81
C GLU A 149 27.12 -18.99 18.60
N TYR A 150 27.94 -18.22 19.32
CA TYR A 150 28.07 -16.77 19.11
C TYR A 150 28.43 -16.45 17.66
N LYS A 151 29.47 -17.09 17.10
CA LYS A 151 29.89 -16.91 15.69
C LYS A 151 28.76 -17.24 14.70
N ARG A 152 27.84 -18.16 15.04
CA ARG A 152 26.60 -18.41 14.27
C ARG A 152 25.55 -17.30 14.43
N ARG A 153 25.26 -16.85 15.65
CA ARG A 153 24.33 -15.73 15.91
C ARG A 153 24.74 -14.46 15.17
N LEU A 154 26.04 -14.14 15.12
CA LEU A 154 26.55 -12.95 14.43
C LEU A 154 26.48 -13.10 12.89
N LYS A 155 26.73 -14.30 12.34
CA LYS A 155 26.45 -14.61 10.91
C LYS A 155 24.95 -14.50 10.56
N ARG A 156 24.03 -14.91 11.44
CA ARG A 156 22.58 -14.71 11.24
C ARG A 156 22.21 -13.23 11.19
N ARG A 157 22.75 -12.40 12.08
CA ARG A 157 22.56 -10.93 12.07
C ARG A 157 23.15 -10.28 10.80
N ALA A 158 24.35 -10.68 10.38
CA ALA A 158 24.97 -10.18 9.15
C ALA A 158 24.14 -10.51 7.89
N ARG A 159 23.59 -11.72 7.79
CA ARG A 159 22.68 -12.11 6.68
C ARG A 159 21.33 -11.38 6.74
N ALA A 160 20.82 -11.06 7.93
CA ALA A 160 19.60 -10.25 8.05
C ALA A 160 19.76 -8.82 7.51
N MET A 161 20.99 -8.30 7.44
CA MET A 161 21.32 -6.97 6.91
C MET A 161 21.63 -6.95 5.40
N LYS A 162 21.73 -8.13 4.75
CA LYS A 162 21.97 -8.25 3.29
C LYS A 162 20.78 -8.92 2.59
N PRO A 163 19.94 -8.17 1.85
CA PRO A 163 18.73 -8.72 1.22
C PRO A 163 18.97 -9.88 0.24
N GLU A 164 20.14 -9.92 -0.40
CA GLU A 164 20.47 -10.84 -1.52
C GLU A 164 20.99 -12.22 -1.06
N GLU A 165 21.33 -12.42 0.22
CA GLU A 165 21.86 -13.70 0.74
C GLU A 165 20.79 -14.54 1.49
N ARG A 166 19.51 -14.16 1.36
CA ARG A 166 18.37 -14.76 2.08
C ARG A 166 17.85 -16.02 1.36
N GLY A 167 18.66 -17.07 1.41
CA GLY A 167 18.58 -18.22 0.51
C GLY A 167 17.22 -18.90 0.30
N SER A 168 17.00 -19.34 -0.95
CA SER A 168 15.92 -20.24 -1.43
C SER A 168 14.47 -19.75 -1.36
N ASP A 169 14.20 -18.49 -0.97
CA ASP A 169 12.96 -17.85 -1.44
C ASP A 169 13.05 -17.69 -2.98
N ARG A 170 11.93 -17.84 -3.67
CA ARG A 170 11.83 -18.26 -5.08
C ARG A 170 12.11 -17.15 -6.11
N TRP A 171 12.92 -16.17 -5.73
CA TRP A 171 13.16 -14.92 -6.47
C TRP A 171 14.35 -14.99 -7.43
N ASP A 172 15.32 -15.90 -7.18
CA ASP A 172 16.62 -15.96 -7.88
C ASP A 172 16.73 -17.04 -8.98
N LEU A 173 15.61 -17.58 -9.47
CA LEU A 173 15.66 -18.33 -10.73
C LEU A 173 15.73 -17.35 -11.92
N PRO A 174 16.74 -17.46 -12.80
CA PRO A 174 16.85 -16.60 -13.97
C PRO A 174 15.60 -16.70 -14.84
N ARG A 175 15.20 -15.58 -15.43
CA ARG A 175 13.97 -15.47 -16.24
C ARG A 175 14.08 -16.35 -17.49
N ILE A 176 13.52 -17.57 -17.41
CA ILE A 176 13.32 -18.42 -18.58
C ILE A 176 12.51 -17.62 -19.61
N GLN A 177 13.11 -17.33 -20.77
CA GLN A 177 12.44 -16.58 -21.83
C GLN A 177 11.19 -17.35 -22.32
N GLY A 178 10.11 -16.62 -22.62
CA GLY A 178 8.81 -17.22 -22.94
C GLY A 178 7.97 -17.67 -21.73
N SER A 179 8.58 -17.95 -20.58
CA SER A 179 7.83 -18.39 -19.39
C SER A 179 7.27 -17.23 -18.58
N ARG A 180 5.95 -17.22 -18.36
CA ARG A 180 5.33 -16.31 -17.38
C ARG A 180 5.79 -16.73 -15.98
N ARG A 181 6.42 -15.83 -15.22
CA ARG A 181 6.82 -16.09 -13.81
C ARG A 181 5.62 -16.68 -13.07
N ARG A 182 5.76 -17.90 -12.53
CA ARG A 182 4.72 -18.49 -11.66
C ARG A 182 4.58 -17.54 -10.47
N ARG A 183 3.38 -16.98 -10.26
CA ARG A 183 3.10 -16.17 -9.07
C ARG A 183 3.36 -17.07 -7.87
N ILE A 184 4.30 -16.70 -7.00
CA ILE A 184 4.44 -17.31 -5.68
C ILE A 184 3.08 -17.10 -5.00
N LEU A 185 2.39 -18.18 -4.65
CA LEU A 185 1.16 -18.10 -3.88
C LEU A 185 1.55 -17.51 -2.52
N ARG A 186 1.23 -16.23 -2.31
CA ARG A 186 1.51 -15.57 -1.03
C ARG A 186 0.61 -16.18 0.04
N GLU A 187 0.98 -16.06 1.30
CA GLU A 187 0.13 -16.47 2.43
C GLU A 187 -1.28 -15.89 2.31
N LYS A 188 -1.38 -14.60 1.96
CA LYS A 188 -2.64 -13.89 1.68
C LYS A 188 -3.38 -14.29 0.39
N ASP A 189 -2.74 -15.03 -0.52
CA ASP A 189 -3.37 -15.53 -1.75
C ASP A 189 -3.97 -16.95 -1.53
N LEU A 190 -3.78 -17.57 -0.34
CA LEU A 190 -4.43 -18.85 0.00
C LEU A 190 -5.95 -18.67 0.22
N PRO A 191 -6.79 -19.64 -0.19
CA PRO A 191 -8.24 -19.57 0.03
C PRO A 191 -8.64 -19.67 1.51
N THR A 192 -7.72 -20.11 2.38
CA THR A 192 -7.88 -20.19 3.84
C THR A 192 -7.38 -18.95 4.58
N ALA A 193 -6.81 -17.96 3.88
CA ALA A 193 -6.33 -16.73 4.50
C ALA A 193 -7.51 -15.81 4.90
N PRO A 194 -7.31 -14.89 5.87
CA PRO A 194 -8.27 -13.84 6.15
C PRO A 194 -8.60 -13.03 4.88
N PRO A 195 -9.88 -12.70 4.61
CA PRO A 195 -10.25 -11.92 3.44
C PRO A 195 -9.72 -10.49 3.54
N GLU A 196 -9.07 -9.99 2.49
CA GLU A 196 -8.51 -8.63 2.47
C GLU A 196 -9.61 -7.56 2.71
N PRO A 197 -9.37 -6.59 3.62
CA PRO A 197 -10.31 -5.55 3.99
C PRO A 197 -10.48 -4.51 2.87
N PRO A 198 -11.54 -3.69 2.89
CA PRO A 198 -11.67 -2.59 1.94
C PRO A 198 -10.50 -1.60 2.11
N PRO A 199 -9.77 -1.22 1.03
CA PRO A 199 -8.57 -0.38 1.14
C PRO A 199 -8.88 1.09 1.49
N SER A 200 -10.15 1.51 1.40
CA SER A 200 -10.63 2.81 1.89
C SER A 200 -12.15 2.82 2.03
N GLY A 201 -12.68 3.74 2.84
CA GLY A 201 -14.11 3.94 3.02
C GLY A 201 -14.87 4.26 1.73
N TYR A 202 -14.23 4.93 0.77
CA TYR A 202 -14.81 5.15 -0.56
C TYR A 202 -15.02 3.84 -1.33
N VAL A 203 -14.06 2.91 -1.29
CA VAL A 203 -14.18 1.61 -1.97
C VAL A 203 -15.26 0.74 -1.32
N LEU A 204 -15.38 0.80 0.02
CA LEU A 204 -16.46 0.19 0.77
C LEU A 204 -17.83 0.72 0.33
N PHE A 205 -18.01 2.05 0.31
CA PHE A 205 -19.24 2.70 -0.15
C PHE A 205 -19.57 2.36 -1.60
N VAL A 206 -18.58 2.32 -2.49
CA VAL A 206 -18.77 1.91 -3.89
C VAL A 206 -19.25 0.46 -3.99
N ALA A 207 -18.69 -0.47 -3.22
CA ALA A 207 -19.15 -1.86 -3.21
C ALA A 207 -20.62 -1.98 -2.74
N MET A 208 -20.96 -1.30 -1.65
CA MET A 208 -22.34 -1.24 -1.12
C MET A 208 -23.32 -0.64 -2.13
N MET A 209 -23.05 0.56 -2.63
CA MET A 209 -23.94 1.24 -3.60
C MET A 209 -24.03 0.51 -4.94
N THR A 210 -22.98 -0.17 -5.38
CA THR A 210 -23.02 -1.03 -6.57
C THR A 210 -23.94 -2.23 -6.35
N CYS A 211 -23.93 -2.83 -5.15
CA CYS A 211 -24.87 -3.90 -4.77
C CYS A 211 -26.31 -3.39 -4.79
N LYS A 212 -26.58 -2.23 -4.18
CA LYS A 212 -27.90 -1.57 -4.20
C LYS A 212 -28.38 -1.31 -5.64
N ILE A 213 -27.61 -0.60 -6.46
CA ILE A 213 -28.02 -0.25 -7.83
C ILE A 213 -28.29 -1.48 -8.71
N ARG A 214 -27.57 -2.59 -8.48
CA ARG A 214 -27.82 -3.86 -9.18
C ARG A 214 -29.09 -4.56 -8.68
N HIS A 215 -29.39 -4.48 -7.39
CA HIS A 215 -30.62 -5.03 -6.80
C HIS A 215 -31.86 -4.24 -7.22
N ASP A 216 -31.77 -2.90 -7.24
CA ASP A 216 -32.84 -2.00 -7.68
C ASP A 216 -33.15 -2.12 -9.18
N ARG A 217 -32.18 -2.57 -9.98
CA ARG A 217 -32.26 -2.63 -11.45
C ARG A 217 -31.73 -3.96 -12.02
N PRO A 218 -32.31 -5.11 -11.66
CA PRO A 218 -31.76 -6.42 -11.98
C PRO A 218 -31.68 -6.71 -13.49
N ASN A 219 -32.60 -6.11 -14.26
CA ASN A 219 -32.70 -6.29 -15.72
C ASN A 219 -31.95 -5.23 -16.54
N ALA A 220 -31.43 -4.17 -15.92
CA ALA A 220 -30.79 -3.06 -16.65
C ALA A 220 -29.34 -3.39 -17.03
N HIS A 221 -28.84 -2.77 -18.11
CA HIS A 221 -27.40 -2.88 -18.43
C HIS A 221 -26.56 -2.20 -17.33
N HIS A 222 -25.80 -3.02 -16.59
CA HIS A 222 -24.89 -2.54 -15.57
C HIS A 222 -23.56 -2.07 -16.18
N ASP A 223 -23.56 -0.84 -16.72
CA ASP A 223 -22.32 -0.14 -17.06
C ASP A 223 -21.62 0.26 -15.76
N GLN A 224 -20.60 -0.52 -15.37
CA GLN A 224 -19.82 -0.27 -14.16
C GLN A 224 -19.16 1.12 -14.17
N ILE A 225 -18.72 1.63 -15.33
CA ILE A 225 -18.06 2.95 -15.44
C ILE A 225 -19.08 4.06 -15.17
N ARG A 226 -20.29 3.95 -15.72
CA ARG A 226 -21.38 4.88 -15.44
C ARG A 226 -21.83 4.81 -13.98
N VAL A 227 -22.05 3.61 -13.45
CA VAL A 227 -22.49 3.43 -12.05
C VAL A 227 -21.46 3.98 -11.07
N VAL A 228 -20.17 3.68 -11.24
CA VAL A 228 -19.11 4.24 -10.38
C VAL A 228 -19.04 5.77 -10.50
N LYS A 229 -19.27 6.36 -11.69
CA LYS A 229 -19.36 7.83 -11.86
C LYS A 229 -20.59 8.44 -11.15
N GLU A 230 -21.72 7.76 -11.15
CA GLU A 230 -22.93 8.18 -10.42
C GLU A 230 -22.66 8.12 -8.89
N ILE A 231 -22.07 7.02 -8.40
CA ILE A 231 -21.67 6.86 -6.99
C ILE A 231 -20.61 7.91 -6.58
N SER A 232 -19.62 8.19 -7.43
CA SER A 232 -18.62 9.25 -7.22
C SER A 232 -19.24 10.63 -6.99
N LYS A 233 -20.36 10.93 -7.66
CA LYS A 233 -21.08 12.20 -7.47
C LYS A 233 -21.80 12.22 -6.12
N ILE A 234 -22.45 11.11 -5.75
CA ILE A 234 -23.13 10.97 -4.45
C ILE A 234 -22.12 11.17 -3.32
N TRP A 235 -20.98 10.47 -3.35
CA TRP A 235 -19.91 10.62 -2.35
C TRP A 235 -19.38 12.06 -2.23
N LYS A 236 -19.20 12.76 -3.36
CA LYS A 236 -18.59 14.10 -3.36
C LYS A 236 -19.54 15.25 -3.04
N TYR A 237 -20.84 15.10 -3.35
CA TYR A 237 -21.78 16.23 -3.37
C TYR A 237 -23.08 16.00 -2.59
N ALA A 238 -23.47 14.74 -2.37
CA ALA A 238 -24.72 14.41 -1.67
C ALA A 238 -24.50 13.85 -0.26
N MET A 239 -23.32 13.31 0.04
CA MET A 239 -22.96 12.84 1.38
C MET A 239 -22.36 13.95 2.24
N THR A 240 -22.81 14.01 3.50
CA THR A 240 -22.19 14.84 4.53
C THR A 240 -20.77 14.34 4.83
N ASP A 241 -19.93 15.19 5.44
CA ASP A 241 -18.61 14.76 5.91
C ASP A 241 -18.73 13.65 6.98
N ALA A 242 -19.66 13.77 7.93
CA ALA A 242 -19.92 12.76 8.95
C ALA A 242 -20.30 11.37 8.37
N ASP A 243 -21.12 11.32 7.31
CA ASP A 243 -21.42 10.06 6.62
C ASP A 243 -20.18 9.45 5.94
N ARG A 244 -19.26 10.29 5.45
CA ARG A 244 -18.00 9.85 4.83
C ARG A 244 -17.02 9.35 5.88
N ASP A 245 -16.93 10.05 7.01
CA ASP A 245 -16.07 9.69 8.15
C ASP A 245 -16.46 8.32 8.72
N TYR A 246 -17.77 8.02 8.86
CA TYR A 246 -18.26 6.69 9.22
C TYR A 246 -17.66 5.56 8.35
N TYR A 247 -17.58 5.74 7.03
CA TYR A 247 -16.99 4.73 6.14
C TYR A 247 -15.45 4.71 6.21
N ILE A 248 -14.80 5.83 6.53
CA ILE A 248 -13.35 5.90 6.76
C ILE A 248 -12.99 5.12 8.03
N ASP A 249 -13.72 5.36 9.13
CA ASP A 249 -13.56 4.67 10.40
C ASP A 249 -13.86 3.17 10.28
N PHE A 250 -14.92 2.79 9.55
CA PHE A 250 -15.20 1.39 9.23
C PHE A 250 -13.98 0.76 8.54
N ALA A 251 -13.43 1.38 7.51
CA ALA A 251 -12.30 0.82 6.76
C ALA A 251 -11.02 0.73 7.61
N ALA A 252 -10.79 1.67 8.53
CA ALA A 252 -9.69 1.61 9.50
C ALA A 252 -9.88 0.42 10.48
N GLN A 253 -11.04 0.31 11.13
CA GLN A 253 -11.37 -0.78 12.05
C GLN A 253 -11.32 -2.16 11.38
N ALA A 254 -11.83 -2.28 10.15
CA ALA A 254 -11.78 -3.52 9.38
C ALA A 254 -10.33 -3.91 9.01
N LYS A 255 -9.43 -2.93 8.83
CA LYS A 255 -8.02 -3.18 8.61
C LYS A 255 -7.31 -3.64 9.89
N GLU A 256 -7.54 -3.00 11.03
CA GLU A 256 -6.97 -3.43 12.33
C GLU A 256 -7.39 -4.85 12.70
N GLU A 257 -8.64 -5.22 12.44
CA GLU A 257 -9.16 -6.57 12.64
C GLU A 257 -8.50 -7.58 11.69
N TYR A 258 -8.33 -7.22 10.41
CA TYR A 258 -7.61 -8.05 9.45
C TYR A 258 -6.14 -8.24 9.84
N ASP A 259 -5.45 -7.20 10.28
CA ASP A 259 -4.04 -7.28 10.66
C ASP A 259 -3.87 -8.28 11.83
N LYS A 260 -4.76 -8.26 12.83
CA LYS A 260 -4.83 -9.27 13.92
C LYS A 260 -5.12 -10.68 13.40
N GLN A 261 -6.11 -10.85 12.53
CA GLN A 261 -6.45 -12.15 11.94
C GLN A 261 -5.31 -12.71 11.08
N HIS A 262 -4.57 -11.84 10.40
CA HIS A 262 -3.45 -12.21 9.57
C HIS A 262 -2.23 -12.59 10.43
N GLU A 263 -2.04 -11.98 11.60
CA GLU A 263 -1.10 -12.45 12.62
C GLU A 263 -1.50 -13.83 13.20
N GLU A 264 -2.77 -14.04 13.59
CA GLU A 264 -3.28 -15.35 14.01
C GLU A 264 -3.07 -16.43 12.92
N PHE A 265 -3.36 -16.09 11.66
CA PHE A 265 -3.19 -16.96 10.49
C PHE A 265 -1.72 -17.34 10.26
N ARG A 266 -0.80 -16.38 10.39
CA ARG A 266 0.64 -16.64 10.29
C ARG A 266 1.17 -17.49 11.44
N ALA A 267 0.61 -17.34 12.64
CA ALA A 267 1.02 -18.12 13.81
C ALA A 267 0.47 -19.55 13.83
N THR A 268 -0.76 -19.78 13.35
CA THR A 268 -1.48 -21.06 13.53
C THR A 268 -1.89 -21.77 12.24
N GLY A 269 -1.78 -21.11 11.07
CA GLY A 269 -2.37 -21.59 9.80
C GLY A 269 -3.89 -21.44 9.71
N SER A 270 -4.54 -20.83 10.72
CA SER A 270 -5.98 -20.59 10.81
C SER A 270 -6.26 -19.24 11.49
N TYR A 271 -7.47 -18.70 11.38
CA TYR A 271 -7.83 -17.45 12.04
C TYR A 271 -9.27 -17.51 12.55
N LYS A 272 -9.58 -16.73 13.59
CA LYS A 272 -10.97 -16.57 14.04
C LYS A 272 -11.69 -15.54 13.18
N PRO A 273 -12.90 -15.81 12.67
CA PRO A 273 -13.68 -14.81 11.94
C PRO A 273 -14.03 -13.63 12.86
N SER A 274 -14.12 -12.44 12.26
CA SER A 274 -14.43 -11.22 13.03
C SER A 274 -15.79 -11.30 13.70
N LYS A 275 -15.89 -10.74 14.90
CA LYS A 275 -17.16 -10.52 15.61
C LYS A 275 -17.86 -9.22 15.19
N ILE A 276 -17.13 -8.29 14.57
CA ILE A 276 -17.60 -6.95 14.21
C ILE A 276 -17.99 -6.90 12.74
N PHE A 277 -17.15 -7.46 11.85
CA PHE A 277 -17.33 -7.36 10.40
C PHE A 277 -17.64 -8.71 9.76
N THR A 278 -18.56 -8.70 8.81
CA THR A 278 -18.81 -9.87 7.95
C THR A 278 -18.88 -9.46 6.49
N ARG A 279 -18.68 -10.43 5.61
CA ARG A 279 -18.77 -10.26 4.16
C ARG A 279 -20.01 -10.95 3.66
N LEU A 280 -20.86 -10.21 2.93
CA LEU A 280 -22.16 -10.73 2.52
C LEU A 280 -22.04 -11.69 1.33
N GLY A 281 -22.41 -12.94 1.60
CA GLY A 281 -22.31 -14.06 0.67
C GLY A 281 -20.98 -14.81 0.78
N ASN A 282 -21.00 -16.10 0.48
CA ASN A 282 -19.85 -17.01 0.60
C ASN A 282 -18.70 -16.72 -0.39
N ASP A 283 -18.82 -15.68 -1.21
CA ASP A 283 -17.87 -15.36 -2.28
C ASP A 283 -16.93 -14.23 -1.83
N ALA A 284 -15.65 -14.35 -2.17
CA ALA A 284 -14.61 -13.34 -1.92
C ALA A 284 -14.77 -12.02 -2.73
N ASN A 285 -15.99 -11.71 -3.17
CA ASN A 285 -16.39 -10.49 -3.88
C ASN A 285 -17.58 -9.75 -3.22
N GLY A 286 -18.16 -10.27 -2.13
CA GLY A 286 -19.28 -9.62 -1.43
C GLY A 286 -18.93 -8.26 -0.81
N PRO A 287 -19.91 -7.38 -0.55
CA PRO A 287 -19.70 -6.16 0.24
C PRO A 287 -19.45 -6.52 1.72
N TRP A 288 -18.63 -5.71 2.38
CA TRP A 288 -18.38 -5.77 3.82
C TRP A 288 -19.45 -4.99 4.58
N VAL A 289 -19.99 -5.55 5.66
CA VAL A 289 -21.07 -4.96 6.49
C VAL A 289 -20.83 -5.35 7.96
N ARG A 290 -21.26 -4.53 8.92
CA ARG A 290 -21.17 -4.88 10.36
C ARG A 290 -22.05 -6.10 10.70
N ILE A 291 -21.72 -6.85 11.73
CA ILE A 291 -22.54 -7.96 12.22
C ILE A 291 -23.67 -7.42 13.10
N ALA A 292 -23.35 -6.56 14.06
CA ALA A 292 -24.29 -5.96 15.00
C ALA A 292 -25.33 -5.07 14.28
N HIS A 293 -26.62 -5.44 14.32
CA HIS A 293 -27.66 -4.73 13.58
C HIS A 293 -27.86 -3.26 13.99
N HIS A 294 -27.60 -2.92 15.26
CA HIS A 294 -27.75 -1.55 15.77
C HIS A 294 -26.62 -0.61 15.33
N GLU A 295 -25.43 -1.13 14.99
CA GLU A 295 -24.33 -0.33 14.45
C GLU A 295 -24.46 -0.06 12.93
N LYS A 296 -25.38 -0.77 12.25
CA LYS A 296 -25.53 -0.67 10.79
C LYS A 296 -26.16 0.65 10.37
N ASN A 297 -25.45 1.38 9.51
CA ASN A 297 -26.00 2.48 8.74
C ASN A 297 -27.24 2.01 7.90
N ALA A 298 -28.13 2.92 7.51
CA ALA A 298 -29.33 2.61 6.75
C ALA A 298 -29.04 1.78 5.47
N LEU A 299 -27.98 2.14 4.73
CA LEU A 299 -27.54 1.39 3.54
C LEU A 299 -27.08 -0.03 3.88
N GLU A 300 -26.41 -0.23 5.02
CA GLU A 300 -25.99 -1.56 5.48
C GLU A 300 -27.18 -2.44 5.89
N ARG A 301 -28.21 -1.85 6.53
CA ARG A 301 -29.46 -2.54 6.87
C ARG A 301 -30.25 -2.94 5.63
N GLU A 302 -30.38 -2.01 4.68
CA GLU A 302 -31.00 -2.24 3.38
C GLU A 302 -30.31 -3.37 2.62
N ILE A 303 -28.99 -3.31 2.45
CA ILE A 303 -28.23 -4.36 1.78
C ILE A 303 -28.32 -5.70 2.55
N SER A 304 -28.28 -5.69 3.88
CA SER A 304 -28.44 -6.91 4.69
C SER A 304 -29.80 -7.60 4.48
N SER A 305 -30.83 -6.88 4.03
CA SER A 305 -32.17 -7.43 3.77
C SER A 305 -32.29 -8.16 2.43
N TYR A 306 -31.31 -8.00 1.52
CA TYR A 306 -31.38 -8.57 0.18
C TYR A 306 -31.20 -10.09 0.21
N LYS A 307 -32.18 -10.81 -0.35
CA LYS A 307 -32.17 -12.28 -0.40
C LYS A 307 -31.01 -12.85 -1.21
N ASN A 308 -30.63 -12.19 -2.31
CA ASN A 308 -29.62 -12.66 -3.26
C ASN A 308 -28.58 -11.58 -3.57
N PHE A 309 -27.34 -11.79 -3.12
CA PHE A 309 -26.17 -10.97 -3.51
C PHE A 309 -25.53 -11.44 -4.81
N LYS A 310 -25.81 -12.68 -5.22
CA LYS A 310 -25.39 -13.24 -6.51
C LYS A 310 -26.37 -12.81 -7.58
N PHE A 311 -26.05 -11.73 -8.29
CA PHE A 311 -26.76 -11.33 -9.49
C PHE A 311 -26.58 -12.42 -10.55
N PRO A 312 -27.65 -12.97 -11.14
CA PRO A 312 -27.53 -14.02 -12.15
C PRO A 312 -26.71 -13.53 -13.35
N PRO A 313 -25.97 -14.41 -14.04
CA PRO A 313 -25.34 -14.06 -15.30
C PRO A 313 -26.41 -13.52 -16.25
N ARG A 314 -26.10 -12.43 -16.96
CA ARG A 314 -27.09 -11.76 -17.79
C ARG A 314 -27.59 -12.70 -18.90
N PRO A 315 -28.90 -12.76 -19.19
CA PRO A 315 -29.39 -13.47 -20.37
C PRO A 315 -28.75 -12.92 -21.65
N GLU A 316 -28.14 -13.79 -22.46
CA GLU A 316 -27.34 -13.44 -23.64
C GLU A 316 -28.08 -12.53 -24.63
N LYS A 317 -29.40 -12.69 -24.73
CA LYS A 317 -30.27 -11.92 -25.64
C LYS A 317 -30.38 -10.42 -25.30
N ALA A 318 -29.93 -9.99 -24.12
CA ALA A 318 -30.08 -8.60 -23.66
C ALA A 318 -28.93 -7.66 -24.05
N GLU A 319 -27.85 -8.17 -24.66
CA GLU A 319 -26.78 -7.32 -25.22
C GLU A 319 -26.63 -7.56 -26.72
N LYS A 320 -26.43 -6.47 -27.48
CA LYS A 320 -25.84 -6.59 -28.81
C LYS A 320 -24.46 -7.24 -28.63
N PRO A 321 -24.15 -8.36 -29.30
CA PRO A 321 -22.87 -9.02 -29.12
C PRO A 321 -21.74 -8.06 -29.50
N ALA A 322 -20.61 -8.12 -28.77
CA ALA A 322 -19.60 -7.06 -28.77
C ALA A 322 -19.04 -6.68 -30.17
N TRP A 323 -19.10 -7.61 -31.14
CA TRP A 323 -18.75 -7.34 -32.53
C TRP A 323 -19.70 -6.35 -33.22
N VAL A 324 -21.01 -6.37 -32.94
CA VAL A 324 -21.99 -5.41 -33.46
C VAL A 324 -21.66 -4.01 -32.97
N THR A 325 -21.46 -3.84 -31.67
CA THR A 325 -21.07 -2.56 -31.06
C THR A 325 -19.76 -2.02 -31.63
N LYS A 326 -18.79 -2.92 -31.93
CA LYS A 326 -17.52 -2.56 -32.57
C LYS A 326 -17.72 -2.10 -34.03
N VAL A 327 -18.59 -2.76 -34.79
CA VAL A 327 -18.97 -2.36 -36.16
C VAL A 327 -19.70 -1.02 -36.15
N GLU A 328 -20.67 -0.81 -35.25
CA GLU A 328 -21.38 0.46 -35.09
C GLU A 328 -20.43 1.62 -34.81
N LEU A 329 -19.47 1.43 -33.89
CA LEU A 329 -18.42 2.42 -33.61
C LEU A 329 -17.49 2.68 -34.82
N GLN A 330 -17.16 1.65 -35.60
CA GLN A 330 -16.34 1.80 -36.80
C GLN A 330 -17.06 2.58 -37.90
N VAL A 331 -18.35 2.29 -38.13
CA VAL A 331 -19.22 3.04 -39.05
C VAL A 331 -19.36 4.51 -38.59
N GLN A 332 -19.58 4.74 -37.29
CA GLN A 332 -19.69 6.09 -36.73
C GLN A 332 -18.40 6.90 -36.91
N ARG A 333 -17.23 6.29 -36.65
CA ARG A 333 -15.91 6.91 -36.91
C ARG A 333 -15.70 7.21 -38.40
N GLY A 334 -16.05 6.28 -39.29
CA GLY A 334 -15.98 6.49 -40.75
C GLY A 334 -16.87 7.65 -41.20
N SER A 335 -18.10 7.75 -40.68
CA SER A 335 -19.01 8.87 -40.94
C SER A 335 -18.45 10.21 -40.45
N GLN A 336 -17.84 10.26 -39.25
CA GLN A 336 -17.21 11.48 -38.74
C GLN A 336 -16.01 11.91 -39.60
N GLN A 337 -15.16 10.97 -40.00
CA GLN A 337 -14.03 11.24 -40.90
C GLN A 337 -14.49 11.75 -42.28
N LYS A 338 -15.57 11.17 -42.83
CA LYS A 338 -16.17 11.63 -44.10
C LYS A 338 -16.66 13.08 -43.98
N ARG A 339 -17.42 13.40 -42.93
CA ARG A 339 -17.89 14.78 -42.66
C ARG A 339 -16.74 15.77 -42.53
N ALA A 340 -15.67 15.42 -41.80
CA ALA A 340 -14.49 16.27 -41.64
C ALA A 340 -13.75 16.53 -42.97
N ARG A 341 -13.64 15.51 -43.85
CA ARG A 341 -13.07 15.67 -45.20
C ARG A 341 -13.94 16.58 -46.08
N GLU A 342 -15.25 16.39 -46.07
CA GLU A 342 -16.20 17.24 -46.81
C GLU A 342 -16.16 18.70 -46.34
N GLU A 343 -16.03 18.93 -45.02
CA GLU A 343 -15.88 20.29 -44.47
C GLU A 343 -14.55 20.94 -44.89
N LYS A 344 -13.45 20.18 -44.90
CA LYS A 344 -12.14 20.64 -45.40
C LYS A 344 -12.21 21.05 -46.87
N LEU A 345 -12.78 20.20 -47.72
CA LEU A 345 -12.98 20.49 -49.15
C LEU A 345 -13.89 21.70 -49.38
N LYS A 346 -14.94 21.90 -48.56
CA LYS A 346 -15.78 23.11 -48.61
C LYS A 346 -14.98 24.38 -48.25
N LYS A 347 -14.10 24.33 -47.25
CA LYS A 347 -13.22 25.45 -46.87
C LYS A 347 -12.21 25.78 -47.98
N GLU A 348 -11.54 24.77 -48.53
CA GLU A 348 -10.60 24.92 -49.66
C GLU A 348 -11.30 25.51 -50.90
N ARG A 349 -12.49 25.00 -51.26
CA ARG A 349 -13.30 25.55 -52.36
C ARG A 349 -13.72 27.00 -52.12
N LYS A 350 -14.07 27.37 -50.88
CA LYS A 350 -14.41 28.76 -50.53
C LYS A 350 -13.19 29.69 -50.67
N GLN A 351 -12.03 29.28 -50.16
CA GLN A 351 -10.78 30.04 -50.29
C GLN A 351 -10.37 30.24 -51.75
N TYR A 352 -10.51 29.20 -52.59
CA TYR A 352 -10.25 29.29 -54.02
C TYR A 352 -11.19 30.29 -54.73
N LEU A 353 -12.49 30.26 -54.43
CA LEU A 353 -13.46 31.23 -54.96
C LEU A 353 -13.18 32.67 -54.49
N GLU A 354 -12.75 32.87 -53.24
CA GLU A 354 -12.32 34.18 -52.75
C GLU A 354 -11.05 34.68 -53.45
N LYS A 355 -10.11 33.78 -53.76
CA LYS A 355 -8.90 34.11 -54.54
C LYS A 355 -9.27 34.57 -55.96
N LEU A 356 -10.10 33.81 -56.67
CA LEU A 356 -10.58 34.19 -58.01
C LEU A 356 -11.33 35.53 -58.01
N LYS A 357 -12.15 35.81 -56.98
CA LYS A 357 -12.81 37.12 -56.82
C LYS A 357 -11.81 38.27 -56.64
N LYS A 358 -10.73 38.06 -55.87
CA LYS A 358 -9.65 39.05 -55.70
C LYS A 358 -8.89 39.28 -57.01
N GLU A 359 -8.50 38.22 -57.70
CA GLU A 359 -7.81 38.28 -59.01
C GLU A 359 -8.69 39.00 -60.06
N SER A 360 -9.99 38.68 -60.13
CA SER A 360 -10.95 39.37 -61.00
C SER A 360 -11.10 40.86 -60.66
N LYS A 361 -11.19 41.23 -59.38
CA LYS A 361 -11.27 42.63 -58.95
C LYS A 361 -9.99 43.41 -59.31
N GLN A 362 -8.82 42.81 -59.10
CA GLN A 362 -7.53 43.40 -59.50
C GLN A 362 -7.43 43.58 -61.02
N LYS A 363 -7.91 42.62 -61.82
CA LYS A 363 -7.95 42.74 -63.28
C LYS A 363 -8.85 43.88 -63.73
N MET A 364 -10.05 44.00 -63.15
CA MET A 364 -10.95 45.13 -63.43
C MET A 364 -10.32 46.47 -63.06
N GLN A 365 -9.67 46.56 -61.90
CA GLN A 365 -9.00 47.77 -61.44
C GLN A 365 -7.86 48.19 -62.40
N ARG A 366 -7.03 47.24 -62.86
CA ARG A 366 -6.00 47.53 -63.88
C ARG A 366 -6.59 48.05 -65.20
N LEU A 367 -7.76 47.55 -65.61
CA LEU A 367 -8.45 48.03 -66.81
C LEU A 367 -9.02 49.45 -66.61
N THR A 368 -9.59 49.77 -65.45
CA THR A 368 -10.07 51.14 -65.15
C THR A 368 -8.92 52.13 -65.03
N ASP A 369 -7.84 51.75 -64.36
CA ASP A 369 -6.65 52.60 -64.19
C ASP A 369 -5.98 52.86 -65.55
N GLY A 370 -5.85 51.82 -66.39
CA GLY A 370 -5.32 51.90 -67.74
C GLY A 370 -6.16 52.79 -68.68
N ALA A 371 -7.49 52.70 -68.59
CA ALA A 371 -8.39 53.61 -69.31
C ALA A 371 -8.22 55.06 -68.83
N LEU A 372 -8.08 55.29 -67.51
CA LEU A 372 -7.87 56.63 -66.96
C LEU A 372 -6.56 57.27 -67.43
N THR A 373 -5.51 56.47 -67.64
CA THR A 373 -4.23 56.94 -68.22
C THR A 373 -4.27 57.19 -69.72
N PHE A 374 -5.27 56.69 -70.45
CA PHE A 374 -5.42 56.95 -71.90
C PHE A 374 -6.18 58.26 -72.20
N TYR A 375 -6.96 58.75 -71.23
CA TYR A 375 -7.72 60.02 -71.32
C TYR A 375 -7.00 61.23 -70.70
N LYS A 376 -5.73 61.08 -70.29
CA LYS A 376 -4.85 62.15 -69.81
C LYS A 376 -3.71 62.37 -70.77
#